data_AF-A0A8H6ECS0-F1
#
_entry.id   AF-A0A8H6ECS0-F1
#
_cell.length_a   1.000
_cell.length_b   1.000
_cell.length_c   1.000
_cell.angle_alpha   90.00
_cell.angle_beta   90.00
_cell.angle_gamma   90.00
#
_symmetry.space_group_name_H-M   'P 1'
#
loop_
_entity.id
_entity.type
_entity.pdbx_description
1 polymer ?
#
loop_
_entity_poly.entity_id
_entity_poly.type
_entity_poly.pdbx_seq_one_letter_code
_entity_poly.pdbx_strand_id
1 'polypeptide(L)'
;MPTNQRYWEGTEDVSYATLIGDLTIFVSTRKSCANEAFNSRRQRRLPVAFPKAVSREGEFQLDWSLAEWCQDKRKVWEDLCDRQGSPGAKVAFDLAGWTVGDFLFQRTWSATLSVNKARRFGWTCHIDPYQSFVDTFDKFRSSG
;
A
#
# COMPACT_ATOMS: atom_id res chain seq x y z
N MET A 1 13.97 -11.32 1.97
CA MET A 1 12.72 -10.54 2.08
C MET A 1 11.56 -11.50 2.33
N PRO A 2 10.55 -11.13 3.14
CA PRO A 2 9.44 -12.00 3.54
C PRO A 2 8.44 -12.27 2.39
N THR A 3 8.87 -12.28 1.13
CA THR A 3 7.95 -12.40 -0.01
C THR A 3 8.51 -13.36 -1.07
N ASN A 4 7.72 -13.62 -2.11
CA ASN A 4 8.01 -14.57 -3.17
C ASN A 4 8.43 -13.88 -4.47
N GLN A 5 8.97 -14.66 -5.41
CA GLN A 5 9.45 -14.16 -6.69
C GLN A 5 8.37 -13.45 -7.50
N ARG A 6 7.16 -14.02 -7.55
CA ARG A 6 6.05 -13.48 -8.35
C ARG A 6 5.58 -12.14 -7.84
N TYR A 7 5.40 -12.00 -6.53
CA TYR A 7 5.03 -10.72 -5.94
C TYR A 7 6.13 -9.67 -6.14
N TRP A 8 7.39 -10.09 -5.98
CA TRP A 8 8.54 -9.21 -6.07
C TRP A 8 8.74 -8.62 -7.48
N GLU A 9 8.69 -9.47 -8.51
CA GLU A 9 8.83 -9.04 -9.91
C GLU A 9 7.51 -8.55 -10.53
N GLY A 10 6.41 -8.88 -9.88
CA GLY A 10 5.05 -8.60 -10.30
C GLY A 10 4.71 -7.12 -10.32
N THR A 11 3.59 -6.85 -10.97
CA THR A 11 2.99 -5.52 -10.98
C THR A 11 1.93 -5.47 -9.89
N GLU A 12 2.07 -4.53 -8.96
CA GLU A 12 1.07 -4.29 -7.92
C GLU A 12 0.44 -2.92 -8.09
N ASP A 13 -0.87 -2.84 -7.82
CA ASP A 13 -1.56 -1.56 -7.69
C ASP A 13 -1.66 -1.13 -6.22
N VAL A 14 -1.45 0.16 -5.95
CA VAL A 14 -1.75 0.80 -4.65
C VAL A 14 -2.56 2.07 -4.90
N SER A 15 -3.34 2.51 -3.93
CA SER A 15 -4.20 3.70 -4.10
C SER A 15 -3.86 4.76 -3.07
N TYR A 16 -3.60 5.98 -3.53
CA TYR A 16 -3.26 7.11 -2.68
C TYR A 16 -4.52 7.71 -2.04
N ALA A 17 -4.51 7.90 -0.73
CA ALA A 17 -5.70 8.32 0.03
C ALA A 17 -6.31 9.62 -0.50
N THR A 18 -5.47 10.60 -0.87
CA THR A 18 -5.94 11.87 -1.44
C THR A 18 -6.65 11.69 -2.79
N LEU A 19 -6.16 10.78 -3.65
CA LEU A 19 -6.83 10.48 -4.92
C LEU A 19 -8.14 9.70 -4.73
N ILE A 20 -8.22 8.84 -3.71
CA ILE A 20 -9.48 8.20 -3.35
C ILE A 20 -10.48 9.27 -2.93
N GLY A 21 -10.09 10.22 -2.07
CA GLY A 21 -10.93 11.34 -1.67
C GLY A 21 -11.40 12.21 -2.85
N ASP A 22 -10.49 12.55 -3.76
CA ASP A 22 -10.82 13.29 -4.98
C ASP A 22 -11.82 12.54 -5.88
N LEU A 23 -11.59 11.23 -6.10
CA LEU A 23 -12.55 10.40 -6.83
C LEU A 23 -13.90 10.33 -6.13
N THR A 24 -13.92 10.20 -4.79
CA THR A 24 -15.16 10.19 -4.00
C THR A 24 -15.94 11.49 -4.17
N ILE A 25 -15.28 12.65 -4.12
CA ILE A 25 -15.91 13.95 -4.37
C ILE A 25 -16.44 14.01 -5.81
N PHE A 26 -15.63 13.59 -6.78
CA PHE A 26 -16.02 13.57 -8.18
C PHE A 26 -17.29 12.75 -8.44
N VAL A 27 -17.36 11.53 -7.92
CA VAL A 27 -18.51 10.64 -8.17
C VAL A 27 -19.75 11.05 -7.38
N SER A 28 -19.59 11.63 -6.18
CA SER A 28 -20.73 12.05 -5.34
C SER A 28 -21.37 13.37 -5.80
N THR A 29 -20.64 14.21 -6.53
CA THR A 29 -21.12 15.53 -6.98
C THR A 29 -21.69 15.53 -8.40
N ARG A 30 -21.64 14.40 -9.12
CA ARG A 30 -22.08 14.30 -10.52
C ARG A 30 -23.22 13.31 -10.69
N LYS A 31 -24.37 13.81 -11.17
CA LYS A 31 -25.52 12.96 -11.51
C LYS A 31 -25.18 11.86 -12.52
N SER A 32 -24.28 12.14 -13.46
CA SER A 32 -23.83 11.15 -14.45
C SER A 32 -23.12 9.95 -13.83
N CYS A 33 -22.61 10.06 -12.60
CA CYS A 33 -21.91 9.00 -11.88
C CYS A 33 -22.83 8.23 -10.91
N ALA A 34 -24.13 8.57 -10.84
CA ALA A 34 -25.06 7.92 -9.94
C ALA A 34 -25.22 6.43 -10.27
N ASN A 35 -25.31 5.59 -9.23
CA ASN A 35 -25.49 4.13 -9.34
C ASN A 35 -24.36 3.39 -10.06
N GLU A 36 -23.16 3.97 -10.12
CA GLU A 36 -22.00 3.37 -10.78
C GLU A 36 -20.88 3.04 -9.78
N ALA A 37 -20.26 1.87 -9.94
CA ALA A 37 -19.03 1.52 -9.20
C ALA A 37 -17.78 1.93 -10.00
N PHE A 38 -16.81 2.56 -9.33
CA PHE A 38 -15.55 3.03 -9.92
C PHE A 38 -14.35 2.49 -9.15
N ASN A 39 -13.34 2.04 -9.89
CA ASN A 39 -12.05 1.67 -9.30
C ASN A 39 -11.16 2.92 -9.16
N SER A 40 -10.25 2.89 -8.18
CA SER A 40 -9.11 3.81 -8.05
C SER A 40 -7.82 3.00 -7.98
N ARG A 41 -6.78 3.38 -8.72
CA ARG A 41 -5.53 2.58 -8.85
C ARG A 41 -4.29 3.45 -9.02
N ARG A 42 -3.13 2.82 -8.79
CA ARG A 42 -1.81 3.20 -9.32
C ARG A 42 -0.87 2.00 -9.46
N GLN A 43 -0.17 1.87 -10.60
CA GLN A 43 0.72 0.74 -10.92
C GLN A 43 2.18 0.89 -10.44
N ARG A 44 2.77 -0.12 -9.77
CA ARG A 44 4.22 -0.18 -9.40
C ARG A 44 4.86 -1.52 -9.75
N ARG A 45 6.17 -1.47 -10.02
CA ARG A 45 7.11 -2.61 -10.03
C ARG A 45 8.27 -2.33 -9.06
N LEU A 46 8.78 -3.35 -8.35
CA LEU A 46 9.93 -3.21 -7.46
C LEU A 46 11.26 -3.33 -8.26
N PRO A 47 12.30 -2.51 -8.00
CA PRO A 47 13.43 -2.34 -8.92
C PRO A 47 14.69 -3.21 -8.69
N VAL A 48 14.61 -4.39 -8.05
CA VAL A 48 15.82 -5.21 -7.79
C VAL A 48 15.55 -6.68 -8.16
N ALA A 49 16.54 -7.42 -8.65
CA ALA A 49 16.40 -8.86 -8.85
C ALA A 49 16.57 -9.59 -7.50
N PHE A 50 15.56 -10.36 -7.10
CA PHE A 50 15.69 -11.40 -6.07
C PHE A 50 15.66 -12.73 -6.80
N PRO A 51 16.55 -13.70 -6.54
CA PRO A 51 16.46 -15.01 -7.17
C PRO A 51 15.81 -16.01 -6.19
N LYS A 52 14.47 -16.09 -6.20
CA LYS A 52 13.72 -17.20 -5.60
C LYS A 52 13.07 -18.04 -6.70
N ALA A 53 12.82 -19.31 -6.41
CA ALA A 53 12.00 -20.14 -7.28
C ALA A 53 10.63 -19.47 -7.50
N VAL A 54 10.18 -19.46 -8.75
CA VAL A 54 8.87 -18.91 -9.11
C VAL A 54 7.80 -19.86 -8.55
N SER A 55 7.01 -19.36 -7.60
CA SER A 55 5.87 -20.10 -7.04
C SER A 55 4.79 -20.36 -8.09
N ARG A 56 3.90 -21.33 -7.82
CA ARG A 56 2.69 -21.49 -8.62
C ARG A 56 1.70 -20.37 -8.25
N GLU A 57 1.10 -19.77 -9.26
CA GLU A 57 0.09 -18.73 -9.05
C GLU A 57 -1.14 -19.30 -8.32
N GLY A 58 -1.63 -18.55 -7.33
CA GLY A 58 -2.76 -18.94 -6.48
C GLY A 58 -2.35 -19.64 -5.17
N GLU A 59 -1.09 -20.07 -5.05
CA GLU A 59 -0.55 -20.58 -3.79
C GLU A 59 -0.10 -19.41 -2.90
N PHE A 60 -0.06 -19.63 -1.58
CA PHE A 60 0.57 -18.69 -0.65
C PHE A 60 2.01 -19.11 -0.39
N GLN A 61 2.93 -18.14 -0.39
CA GLN A 61 4.33 -18.38 -0.05
C GLN A 61 4.87 -17.25 0.82
N LEU A 62 5.14 -17.59 2.09
CA LEU A 62 5.70 -16.70 3.10
C LEU A 62 6.84 -17.42 3.81
N ASP A 63 8.05 -16.84 3.82
CA ASP A 63 9.21 -17.46 4.49
C ASP A 63 9.10 -17.38 6.02
N TRP A 64 8.63 -16.24 6.54
CA TRP A 64 8.45 -15.96 7.96
C TRP A 64 7.39 -14.87 8.11
N SER A 65 6.65 -14.90 9.22
CA SER A 65 5.60 -13.93 9.49
C SER A 65 6.17 -12.64 10.07
N LEU A 66 5.85 -11.51 9.44
CA LEU A 66 6.09 -10.18 9.95
C LEU A 66 5.33 -9.93 11.26
N ALA A 67 4.10 -10.46 11.36
CA ALA A 67 3.29 -10.37 12.58
C ALA A 67 3.89 -11.16 13.75
N GLU A 68 4.52 -12.30 13.51
CA GLU A 68 5.28 -13.03 14.55
C GLU A 68 6.57 -12.29 14.89
N TRP A 69 7.31 -11.84 13.88
CA TRP A 69 8.59 -11.14 14.07
C TRP A 69 8.47 -9.84 14.86
N CYS A 70 7.34 -9.12 14.75
CA CYS A 70 7.17 -7.84 15.43
C CYS A 70 6.81 -7.96 16.92
N GLN A 71 6.40 -9.13 17.42
CA GLN A 71 5.79 -9.27 18.75
C GLN A 71 6.65 -8.73 19.90
N ASP A 72 7.97 -8.88 19.82
CA ASP A 72 8.93 -8.44 20.83
C ASP A 72 9.55 -7.06 20.51
N LYS A 73 9.11 -6.38 19.45
CA LYS A 73 9.72 -5.14 18.93
C LYS A 73 9.07 -3.86 19.43
N ARG A 74 7.97 -3.94 20.18
CA ARG A 74 7.30 -2.75 20.75
C ARG A 74 8.28 -1.88 21.53
N LYS A 75 9.01 -2.47 22.47
CA LYS A 75 9.97 -1.73 23.29
C LYS A 75 11.05 -1.06 22.43
N VAL A 76 11.57 -1.77 21.43
CA VAL A 76 12.59 -1.24 20.51
C VAL A 76 12.06 -0.03 19.74
N TRP A 77 10.80 -0.08 19.30
CA TRP A 77 10.13 1.04 18.63
C TRP A 77 9.91 2.23 19.55
N GLU A 78 9.42 2.01 20.77
CA GLU A 78 9.18 3.06 21.75
C GLU A 78 10.48 3.77 22.15
N ASP A 79 11.54 3.01 22.44
CA ASP A 79 12.86 3.55 22.76
C ASP A 79 13.44 4.35 21.57
N LEU A 80 13.15 3.94 20.32
CA LEU A 80 13.52 4.70 19.13
C LEU A 80 12.75 6.02 19.02
N CYS A 81 11.44 6.00 19.24
CA CYS A 81 10.60 7.19 19.23
C CYS A 81 11.09 8.23 20.25
N ASP A 82 11.44 7.79 21.45
CA ASP A 82 11.97 8.68 22.50
C ASP A 82 13.31 9.28 22.10
N ARG A 83 14.24 8.48 21.55
CA ARG A 83 15.54 8.98 21.08
C ARG A 83 15.43 9.98 19.92
N GLN A 84 14.41 9.85 19.08
CA GLN A 84 14.17 10.75 17.95
C GLN A 84 13.32 11.98 18.32
N GLY A 85 12.86 12.08 19.57
CA GLY A 85 11.98 13.17 20.00
C GLY A 85 10.58 13.11 19.40
N SER A 86 10.12 11.92 19.00
CA SER A 86 8.81 11.67 18.39
C SER A 86 7.95 10.71 19.23
N PRO A 87 7.62 11.03 20.49
CA PRO A 87 6.84 10.12 21.34
C PRO A 87 5.42 9.87 20.80
N GLY A 88 4.87 10.78 19.97
CA GLY A 88 3.59 10.59 19.29
C GLY A 88 3.57 9.41 18.32
N ALA A 89 4.71 9.12 17.69
CA ALA A 89 4.86 7.99 16.75
C ALA A 89 4.77 6.60 17.41
N LYS A 90 4.75 6.50 18.75
CA LYS A 90 4.60 5.22 19.46
C LYS A 90 3.32 4.48 19.05
N VAL A 91 2.22 5.22 18.84
CA VAL A 91 0.93 4.66 18.41
C VAL A 91 0.99 3.99 17.04
N ALA A 92 1.95 4.37 16.19
CA ALA A 92 2.11 3.78 14.86
C ALA A 92 2.37 2.27 14.92
N PHE A 93 2.93 1.76 16.03
CA PHE A 93 3.16 0.34 16.23
C PHE A 93 1.84 -0.46 16.34
N ASP A 94 0.82 0.13 16.97
CA ASP A 94 -0.51 -0.45 17.10
C ASP A 94 -1.34 -0.33 15.82
N LEU A 95 -1.07 0.71 15.02
CA LEU A 95 -1.73 0.97 13.74
C LEU A 95 -1.06 0.23 12.58
N ALA A 96 0.14 -0.31 12.78
CA ALA A 96 0.85 -1.06 11.77
C ALA A 96 0.09 -2.36 11.45
N GLY A 97 -0.34 -2.50 10.20
CA GLY A 97 -1.06 -3.67 9.72
C GLY A 97 -0.14 -4.88 9.50
N TRP A 98 0.49 -5.40 10.55
CA TRP A 98 1.49 -6.48 10.46
C TRP A 98 0.95 -7.73 9.74
N THR A 99 -0.23 -8.22 10.13
CA THR A 99 -0.91 -9.36 9.49
C THR A 99 -1.38 -9.04 8.06
N VAL A 100 -1.75 -7.78 7.80
CA VAL A 100 -2.06 -7.33 6.43
C VAL A 100 -0.79 -7.38 5.56
N GLY A 101 0.35 -7.01 6.14
CA GLY A 101 1.67 -7.15 5.50
C GLY A 101 1.95 -8.59 5.10
N ASP A 102 1.76 -9.55 6.01
CA ASP A 102 1.90 -10.99 5.72
C ASP A 102 1.01 -11.43 4.56
N PHE A 103 -0.27 -11.06 4.61
CA PHE A 103 -1.21 -11.36 3.53
C PHE A 103 -0.75 -10.77 2.20
N LEU A 104 -0.27 -9.52 2.18
CA LEU A 104 0.19 -8.89 0.95
C LEU A 104 1.43 -9.58 0.39
N PHE A 105 2.41 -9.90 1.25
CA PHE A 105 3.68 -10.48 0.83
C PHE A 105 3.61 -11.97 0.48
N GLN A 106 2.61 -12.70 0.98
CA GLN A 106 2.43 -14.12 0.68
C GLN A 106 1.71 -14.41 -0.64
N ARG A 107 1.00 -13.43 -1.22
CA ARG A 107 0.27 -13.60 -2.48
C ARG A 107 1.23 -13.85 -3.64
N THR A 108 0.81 -14.71 -4.56
CA THR A 108 1.60 -15.09 -5.75
C THR A 108 0.97 -14.60 -7.06
N TRP A 109 -0.02 -13.71 -6.95
CA TRP A 109 -0.74 -13.12 -8.08
C TRP A 109 -0.76 -11.59 -7.96
N SER A 110 -0.88 -10.95 -9.12
CA SER A 110 -1.00 -9.50 -9.20
C SER A 110 -2.46 -9.05 -9.06
N ALA A 111 -2.71 -8.09 -8.17
CA ALA A 111 -4.02 -7.45 -8.05
C ALA A 111 -4.00 -6.09 -8.74
N THR A 112 -4.46 -6.05 -10.00
CA THR A 112 -4.44 -4.83 -10.81
C THR A 112 -5.86 -4.49 -11.32
N LEU A 113 -6.25 -3.20 -11.30
CA LEU A 113 -7.65 -2.77 -11.50
C LEU A 113 -7.79 -1.62 -12.51
N SER A 114 -8.59 -1.71 -13.59
CA SER A 114 -8.72 -0.58 -14.53
C SER A 114 -9.48 0.65 -13.98
N VAL A 115 -8.94 1.86 -14.23
CA VAL A 115 -9.60 3.17 -13.95
C VAL A 115 -10.24 3.81 -15.19
N ASN A 116 -10.26 3.11 -16.32
CA ASN A 116 -10.74 3.68 -17.59
C ASN A 116 -12.21 4.11 -17.53
N LYS A 117 -13.02 3.45 -16.70
CA LYS A 117 -14.42 3.86 -16.49
C LYS A 117 -14.51 5.27 -15.91
N ALA A 118 -13.77 5.56 -14.83
CA ALA A 118 -13.75 6.90 -14.23
C ALA A 118 -13.27 7.96 -15.24
N ARG A 119 -12.25 7.63 -16.05
CA ARG A 119 -11.76 8.50 -17.15
C ARG A 119 -12.82 8.78 -18.20
N ARG A 120 -13.60 7.78 -18.62
CA ARG A 120 -14.72 7.97 -19.56
C ARG A 120 -15.81 8.89 -19.00
N PHE A 121 -15.97 8.94 -17.68
CA PHE A 121 -16.92 9.81 -17.00
C PHE A 121 -16.35 11.22 -16.75
N GLY A 122 -15.08 11.45 -17.13
CA GLY A 122 -14.41 12.75 -17.06
C GLY A 122 -13.47 12.92 -15.87
N TRP A 123 -13.20 11.87 -15.08
CA TRP A 123 -12.20 11.93 -14.02
C TRP A 123 -10.82 11.62 -14.57
N THR A 124 -9.98 12.64 -14.70
CA THR A 124 -8.64 12.55 -15.32
C THR A 124 -7.51 12.73 -14.31
N CYS A 125 -7.81 12.80 -13.03
CA CYS A 125 -6.82 13.01 -11.97
C CYS A 125 -5.75 11.91 -11.99
N HIS A 126 -4.50 12.32 -11.82
CA HIS A 126 -3.33 11.43 -11.82
C HIS A 126 -2.26 12.04 -10.92
N ILE A 127 -1.54 11.20 -10.19
CA ILE A 127 -0.38 11.59 -9.40
C ILE A 127 0.83 10.75 -9.79
N ASP A 128 2.02 11.36 -9.75
CA ASP A 128 3.24 10.59 -9.88
C ASP A 128 3.33 9.56 -8.73
N PRO A 129 3.60 8.29 -9.05
CA PRO A 129 3.78 7.26 -8.06
C PRO A 129 4.77 7.53 -6.95
N TYR A 130 5.95 7.97 -7.31
CA TYR A 130 7.02 8.16 -6.36
C TYR A 130 6.67 9.33 -5.45
N GLN A 131 6.13 10.40 -6.02
CA GLN A 131 5.66 11.56 -5.27
C GLN A 131 4.59 11.17 -4.24
N SER A 132 3.62 10.32 -4.57
CA SER A 132 2.60 9.89 -3.60
C SER A 132 3.17 9.18 -2.37
N PHE A 133 4.27 8.42 -2.54
CA PHE A 133 4.98 7.80 -1.41
C PHE A 133 5.72 8.85 -0.59
N VAL A 134 6.46 9.75 -1.26
CA VAL A 134 7.17 10.86 -0.60
C VAL A 134 6.20 11.71 0.20
N ASP A 135 5.09 12.14 -0.40
CA ASP A 135 4.05 12.95 0.25
C ASP A 135 3.47 12.25 1.48
N THR A 136 3.30 10.92 1.43
CA THR A 136 2.79 10.14 2.56
C THR A 136 3.79 10.15 3.73
N PHE A 137 5.08 9.94 3.45
CA PHE A 137 6.11 9.99 4.50
C PHE A 137 6.32 11.40 5.05
N ASP A 138 6.30 12.42 4.19
CA ASP A 138 6.37 13.82 4.62
C ASP A 138 5.18 14.19 5.50
N LYS A 139 3.98 13.69 5.16
CA LYS A 139 2.78 13.84 5.99
C LYS A 139 2.97 13.22 7.38
N PHE A 140 3.49 11.99 7.46
CA PHE A 140 3.78 11.36 8.75
C PHE A 140 4.80 12.17 9.55
N ARG A 141 5.92 12.58 8.94
CA ARG A 141 6.93 13.41 9.62
C ARG A 141 6.37 14.73 10.16
N SER A 142 5.47 15.37 9.41
CA SER A 142 4.83 16.62 9.84
C SER A 142 3.78 16.45 10.94
N SER A 143 3.28 15.22 11.14
CA SER A 143 2.17 14.95 12.08
C SER A 143 2.63 14.50 13.48
N GLY A 144 3.94 14.31 13.69
CA GLY A 144 4.54 13.88 14.98
C GLY A 144 4.55 12.37 15.16
#